data_AF-A0A127M1F8-F1
#
_entry.id   AF-A0A127M1F8-F1
#
_cell.length_a   1.000
_cell.length_b   1.000
_cell.length_c   1.000
_cell.angle_alpha   90.00
_cell.angle_beta   90.00
_cell.angle_gamma   90.00
#
_symmetry.space_group_name_H-M   'P 1'
#
loop_
_entity.id
_entity.type
_entity.pdbx_description
1 polymer ?
#
loop_
_entity_poly.entity_id
_entity_poly.type
_entity_poly.pdbx_seq_one_letter_code
_entity_poly.pdbx_strand_id
1 'polypeptide(L)'
;MEWLFLFVVVIVAAILVLKAKLPAKANTGDSATVDEFPYQRAGPLFTPAERSFLGVLDQAVAGRARVFGKVRVGDVLGPRKGLQRGGF
;
A
#
# COMPACT_ATOMS: atom_id res chain seq x y z
N MET A 1 33.14 -21.25 -25.14
CA MET A 1 32.29 -21.84 -24.08
C MET A 1 32.60 -21.25 -22.70
N GLU A 2 33.86 -20.97 -22.36
CA GLU A 2 34.25 -20.40 -21.05
C GLU A 2 33.73 -18.96 -20.81
N TRP A 3 33.69 -18.10 -21.83
CA TRP A 3 33.11 -16.75 -21.69
C TRP A 3 31.62 -16.74 -21.36
N LEU A 4 30.86 -17.75 -21.78
CA LEU A 4 29.45 -17.90 -21.42
C LEU A 4 29.29 -18.20 -19.92
N PHE A 5 30.15 -19.05 -19.37
CA PHE A 5 30.16 -19.35 -17.93
C PHE A 5 30.52 -18.11 -17.09
N LEU A 6 31.51 -17.33 -17.51
CA LEU A 6 31.89 -16.09 -16.81
C LEU A 6 30.74 -15.07 -16.80
N PHE A 7 30.03 -14.93 -17.92
CA PHE A 7 28.90 -14.00 -18.01
C PHE A 7 27.73 -14.41 -17.09
N VAL A 8 27.43 -15.71 -17.03
CA VAL A 8 26.39 -16.24 -16.13
C VAL A 8 26.75 -16.02 -14.66
N VAL A 9 28.01 -16.27 -14.27
CA VAL A 9 28.46 -16.06 -12.88
C VAL A 9 28.36 -14.58 -12.49
N VAL A 10 28.73 -13.66 -13.38
CA VAL A 10 28.62 -12.21 -13.13
C VAL A 10 27.15 -11.78 -12.98
N ILE A 11 26.24 -12.30 -13.82
CA ILE A 11 24.80 -11.99 -13.71
C ILE A 11 24.24 -12.51 -12.39
N VAL A 12 24.56 -13.74 -11.99
CA VAL A 12 24.09 -14.33 -10.73
C VAL A 12 24.62 -13.53 -9.53
N ALA A 13 25.89 -13.15 -9.54
CA ALA A 13 26.49 -12.31 -8.51
C ALA A 13 25.81 -10.92 -8.44
N ALA A 14 25.52 -10.30 -9.59
CA ALA A 14 24.81 -9.02 -9.65
C ALA A 14 23.38 -9.12 -9.08
N ILE A 15 22.64 -10.20 -9.38
CA ILE A 15 21.30 -10.44 -8.85
C ILE A 15 21.34 -10.64 -7.32
N LEU A 16 22.33 -11.37 -6.80
CA LEU A 16 22.51 -11.59 -5.37
C LEU A 16 22.82 -10.29 -4.63
N VAL A 17 23.71 -9.45 -5.16
CA VAL A 17 24.03 -8.14 -4.59
C VAL A 17 22.81 -7.22 -4.63
N LEU A 18 22.04 -7.24 -5.73
CA LEU A 18 20.84 -6.43 -5.86
C LEU A 18 19.77 -6.84 -4.83
N LYS A 19 19.56 -8.14 -4.59
CA LYS A 19 18.65 -8.65 -3.55
C LYS A 19 19.12 -8.32 -2.13
N ALA A 20 20.44 -8.32 -1.86
CA ALA A 20 21.00 -7.97 -0.56
C ALA A 20 20.96 -6.45 -0.26
N LYS A 21 20.96 -5.61 -1.30
CA LYS A 21 20.88 -4.14 -1.19
C LYS A 21 19.46 -3.60 -1.34
N LEU A 22 18.51 -4.41 -1.81
CA LEU A 22 17.10 -4.08 -1.77
C LEU A 22 16.67 -4.10 -0.31
N PRO A 23 16.14 -2.99 0.25
CA PRO A 23 15.49 -3.05 1.54
C PRO A 23 14.40 -4.11 1.40
N ALA A 24 14.46 -5.15 2.24
CA ALA A 24 13.31 -6.02 2.41
C ALA A 24 12.12 -5.09 2.60
N LYS A 25 11.08 -5.27 1.77
CA LYS A 25 9.84 -4.49 1.86
C LYS A 25 9.23 -4.81 3.23
N ALA A 26 9.77 -4.17 4.26
CA ALA A 26 9.15 -4.03 5.54
C ALA A 26 7.83 -3.36 5.22
N ASN A 27 6.73 -4.04 5.54
CA ASN A 27 5.45 -3.41 5.58
C ASN A 27 5.61 -2.25 6.57
N THR A 28 5.82 -1.04 6.04
CA THR A 28 5.91 0.20 6.81
C THR A 28 4.56 0.44 7.44
N GLY A 29 4.35 -0.20 8.59
CA GLY A 29 3.21 -0.06 9.48
C GLY A 29 3.62 0.00 10.95
N ASP A 30 4.88 -0.30 11.27
CA ASP A 30 5.44 -0.17 12.62
C ASP A 30 6.73 0.64 12.56
N SER A 31 6.59 1.95 12.70
CA SER A 31 7.68 2.77 13.21
C SER A 31 7.05 3.74 14.20
N ALA A 32 7.04 3.29 15.44
CA ALA A 32 6.83 4.13 16.61
C ALA A 32 7.88 5.25 16.60
N THR A 33 7.42 6.49 16.76
CA THR A 33 8.02 7.61 17.52
C THR A 33 7.49 8.94 16.98
N VAL A 34 6.31 9.34 17.47
CA VAL A 34 5.79 10.69 17.79
C VAL A 34 4.30 10.43 18.09
N ASP A 35 3.88 10.55 19.36
CA ASP A 35 2.49 10.41 19.86
C ASP A 35 1.60 9.38 19.15
N GLU A 36 1.44 8.23 19.78
CA GLU A 36 0.75 7.07 19.24
C GLU A 36 -0.75 7.36 19.02
N PHE A 37 -1.12 7.79 17.80
CA PHE A 37 -2.52 8.04 17.47
C PHE A 37 -3.37 6.77 17.73
N PRO A 38 -4.54 6.89 18.38
CA PRO A 38 -5.36 5.74 18.76
C PRO A 38 -6.06 5.07 17.56
N TYR A 39 -6.05 5.70 16.39
CA TYR A 39 -6.66 5.18 15.18
C TYR A 39 -5.61 4.84 14.13
N GLN A 40 -5.83 3.72 13.45
CA GLN A 40 -5.07 3.26 12.29
C GLN A 40 -5.96 3.22 11.05
N ARG A 41 -5.33 3.28 9.88
CA ARG A 41 -6.05 3.16 8.61
C ARG A 41 -6.69 1.77 8.49
N ALA A 42 -7.99 1.73 8.17
CA ALA A 42 -8.75 0.49 8.06
C ALA A 42 -8.47 -0.29 6.76
N GLY A 43 -7.97 0.38 5.71
CA GLY A 43 -7.57 -0.26 4.46
C GLY A 43 -7.81 0.61 3.20
N PRO A 44 -7.98 -0.03 2.03
CA PRO A 44 -8.42 0.65 0.82
C PRO A 44 -9.90 1.06 0.90
N LEU A 45 -10.24 2.26 0.43
CA LEU A 45 -11.61 2.80 0.47
C LEU A 45 -12.56 2.16 -0.56
N PHE A 46 -12.00 1.62 -1.64
CA PHE A 46 -12.73 0.94 -2.71
C PHE A 46 -12.05 -0.38 -3.03
N THR A 47 -12.88 -1.39 -3.28
CA THR A 47 -12.48 -2.62 -3.95
C THR A 47 -11.97 -2.30 -5.37
N PRO A 48 -11.21 -3.21 -6.00
CA PRO A 48 -10.77 -3.03 -7.38
C PRO A 48 -11.95 -2.80 -8.35
N ALA A 49 -13.06 -3.50 -8.17
CA ALA A 49 -14.25 -3.37 -9.01
C ALA A 49 -14.92 -1.99 -8.87
N GLU A 50 -15.12 -1.52 -7.64
CA GLU A 50 -15.71 -0.20 -7.37
C GLU A 50 -14.85 0.94 -7.91
N ARG A 51 -13.51 0.81 -7.81
CA ARG A 51 -12.57 1.79 -8.37
C ARG A 51 -12.69 1.87 -9.89
N SER A 52 -12.81 0.72 -10.57
CA SER A 52 -13.04 0.68 -12.01
C SER A 52 -14.38 1.30 -12.39
N PHE A 53 -15.44 1.03 -11.62
CA PHE A 53 -16.76 1.61 -11.84
C PHE A 53 -16.77 3.14 -11.68
N LEU A 54 -16.07 3.67 -10.67
CA LEU A 54 -15.90 5.12 -10.51
C LEU A 54 -15.25 5.77 -11.74
N GLY A 55 -14.27 5.10 -12.35
CA GLY A 55 -13.65 5.55 -13.59
C GLY A 55 -14.63 5.63 -14.77
N VAL A 56 -15.56 4.69 -14.88
CA VAL A 56 -16.63 4.72 -15.89
C VAL A 56 -17.58 5.89 -15.63
N LEU A 57 -17.93 6.15 -14.37
CA LEU A 57 -18.78 7.29 -14.01
C LEU A 57 -18.11 8.62 -14.35
N ASP A 58 -16.83 8.80 -14.01
CA ASP A 58 -16.06 10.00 -14.35
C ASP A 58 -16.00 10.24 -15.88
N GLN A 59 -15.91 9.18 -16.69
CA GLN A 59 -15.98 9.28 -18.15
C GLN A 59 -17.37 9.71 -18.64
N ALA A 60 -18.44 9.16 -18.04
CA ALA A 60 -19.82 9.45 -18.44
C ALA A 60 -20.20 10.93 -18.24
N VAL A 61 -19.67 11.59 -17.20
CA VAL A 61 -19.91 13.03 -16.98
C VAL A 61 -19.07 13.94 -17.89
N ALA A 62 -18.07 13.42 -18.62
CA ALA A 62 -17.28 14.16 -19.60
C ALA A 62 -16.75 15.51 -19.06
N GLY A 63 -16.26 15.52 -17.81
CA GLY A 63 -15.71 16.71 -17.16
C GLY A 63 -16.74 17.77 -16.72
N ARG A 64 -18.04 17.53 -16.95
CA ARG A 64 -19.12 18.46 -16.55
C ARG A 64 -19.41 18.42 -15.05
N ALA A 65 -19.04 17.34 -14.38
CA ALA A 65 -19.12 17.20 -12.93
C ALA A 65 -18.03 16.27 -12.42
N ARG A 66 -17.79 16.31 -11.11
CA ARG A 66 -16.88 15.40 -10.41
C ARG A 66 -17.69 14.38 -9.61
N VAL A 67 -17.42 13.09 -9.82
CA VAL A 67 -18.06 12.03 -9.04
C VAL A 67 -17.20 11.74 -7.81
N PHE A 68 -17.82 11.81 -6.63
CA PHE A 68 -17.18 11.45 -5.36
C PHE A 68 -17.77 10.15 -4.83
N GLY A 69 -16.91 9.23 -4.42
CA GLY A 69 -17.34 8.04 -3.70
C GLY A 69 -17.51 8.37 -2.21
N LYS A 70 -18.74 8.22 -1.71
CA LYS A 70 -19.11 8.52 -0.33
C LYS A 70 -18.73 7.36 0.59
N VAL A 71 -17.82 7.61 1.53
CA VAL A 71 -17.39 6.63 2.55
C VAL A 71 -17.64 7.18 3.95
N ARG A 72 -17.90 6.30 4.93
CA ARG A 72 -18.05 6.71 6.32
C ARG A 72 -16.67 6.81 6.96
N VAL A 73 -16.52 7.64 7.98
CA VAL A 73 -15.24 7.79 8.70
C VAL A 73 -14.75 6.45 9.27
N GLY A 74 -15.68 5.58 9.73
CA GLY A 74 -15.34 4.25 10.22
C GLY A 74 -14.79 3.28 9.18
N ASP A 75 -14.98 3.56 7.88
CA ASP A 75 -14.40 2.78 6.79
C ASP A 75 -12.97 3.25 6.46
N VAL A 76 -12.60 4.47 6.89
CA VAL A 76 -11.28 5.06 6.68
C VAL A 76 -10.34 4.69 7.84
N LEU A 77 -10.84 4.76 9.07
CA LEU A 77 -10.08 4.62 10.30
C LEU A 77 -10.74 3.62 11.24
N GLY A 78 -9.92 2.71 11.78
CA GLY A 78 -10.30 1.79 12.85
C GLY A 78 -9.39 1.98 14.08
N PRO A 79 -9.84 1.60 15.28
CA PRO A 79 -8.99 1.63 16.47
C PRO A 79 -7.80 0.66 16.28
N ARG A 80 -6.63 1.01 16.84
CA ARG A 80 -5.51 0.06 16.91
C ARG A 80 -5.87 -1.16 17.75
N LYS A 81 -5.29 -2.31 17.40
CA LYS A 81 -5.43 -3.53 18.19
C LYS A 81 -4.79 -3.31 19.56
N GLY A 82 -5.47 -3.73 20.62
CA GLY A 82 -4.96 -3.58 22.00
C GLY A 82 -5.38 -2.29 22.71
N LEU A 83 -6.08 -1.36 22.06
CA LEU A 83 -6.78 -0.29 22.77
C LEU A 83 -7.92 -0.89 23.59
N GLN A 84 -7.80 -0.84 24.91
CA GLN A 84 -8.88 -1.27 25.80
C GLN A 84 -10.10 -0.36 25.60
N ARG A 85 -11.28 -0.96 25.44
CA ARG A 85 -12.56 -0.23 25.50
C ARG A 85 -12.85 0.10 26.97
N GLY A 86 -12.43 1.28 27.42
CA GLY A 86 -12.77 1.76 28.77
C GLY A 86 -11.68 2.67 29.32
N GLY A 87 -11.92 3.97 29.23
CA GLY A 87 -11.01 5.01 29.73
C GLY A 87 -11.67 6.37 29.56
N PHE A 88 -12.90 6.50 30.05
CA PHE A 88 -13.55 7.77 30.41
C PHE A 88 -14.00 7.64 31.86
#